data_AF-A0A0M1J2G4-F1
#
_entry.id   AF-A0A0M1J2G4-F1
#
_cell.length_a   1.000
_cell.length_b   1.000
_cell.length_c   1.000
_cell.angle_alpha   90.00
_cell.angle_beta   90.00
_cell.angle_gamma   90.00
#
_symmetry.space_group_name_H-M   'P 1'
#
loop_
_entity.id
_entity.type
_entity.pdbx_description
1 polymer ?
#
loop_
_entity_poly.entity_id
_entity_poly.type
_entity_poly.pdbx_seq_one_letter_code
_entity_poly.pdbx_strand_id
1 'polypeptide(L)'
;MEWKRKSYSFRMRYGDKLKFCRFSVEDYLKIISHKEISHTSKSKLNNIKNDELSFLIERIKEKRLAGYQEMLIEDYIKDIINMMIV
;
A
#
# COMPACT_ATOMS: atom_id res chain seq x y z
N MET A 1 22.32 -20.84 -14.52
CA MET A 1 21.25 -21.12 -13.52
C MET A 1 21.60 -20.45 -12.18
N GLU A 2 21.66 -19.12 -12.09
CA GLU A 2 22.07 -18.44 -10.83
C GLU A 2 21.08 -17.38 -10.33
N TRP A 3 20.07 -16.99 -11.13
CA TRP A 3 19.14 -15.93 -10.76
C TRP A 3 17.93 -16.39 -9.93
N LYS A 4 17.74 -17.70 -9.70
CA LYS A 4 16.58 -18.22 -8.96
C LYS A 4 16.71 -18.22 -7.42
N ARG A 5 17.80 -17.69 -6.84
CA ARG A 5 18.10 -17.80 -5.39
C ARG A 5 18.18 -16.50 -4.59
N LYS A 6 17.58 -15.38 -5.05
CA LYS A 6 17.58 -14.12 -4.28
C LYS A 6 16.21 -13.52 -3.99
N SER A 7 15.17 -14.34 -3.90
CA SER A 7 13.89 -13.96 -3.27
C SER A 7 13.94 -14.22 -1.76
N TYR A 8 14.90 -13.62 -1.06
CA TYR A 8 14.70 -13.41 0.38
C TYR A 8 13.47 -12.50 0.53
N SER A 9 12.53 -12.92 1.37
CA SER A 9 11.35 -12.12 1.74
C SER A 9 11.81 -10.69 2.04
N PHE A 10 11.18 -9.69 1.43
CA PHE A 10 11.54 -8.28 1.57
C PHE A 10 11.56 -7.83 3.05
N ARG A 11 10.71 -8.46 3.88
CA ARG A 11 10.71 -8.36 5.34
C ARG A 11 12.00 -8.86 6.00
N MET A 12 12.62 -9.93 5.50
CA MET A 12 13.90 -10.41 6.03
C MET A 12 15.06 -9.46 5.75
N ARG A 13 14.97 -8.66 4.67
CA ARG A 13 16.01 -7.71 4.29
C ARG A 13 15.94 -6.39 5.06
N TYR A 14 14.73 -5.90 5.31
CA TYR A 14 14.53 -4.56 5.86
C TYR A 14 13.89 -4.56 7.26
N GLY A 15 13.33 -5.69 7.72
CA GLY A 15 12.74 -5.84 9.04
C GLY A 15 11.80 -4.69 9.39
N ASP A 16 12.01 -4.13 10.57
CA ASP A 16 11.21 -3.02 11.14
C ASP A 16 11.54 -1.65 10.52
N LYS A 17 12.59 -1.56 9.69
CA LYS A 17 12.92 -0.35 8.94
C LYS A 17 11.96 -0.14 7.76
N LEU A 18 11.19 -1.16 7.40
CA LEU A 18 10.18 -1.06 6.37
C LEU A 18 8.94 -0.35 6.91
N LYS A 19 8.54 0.72 6.24
CA LYS A 19 7.31 1.47 6.54
C LYS A 19 6.44 1.56 5.29
N PHE A 20 5.13 1.41 5.47
CA PHE A 20 4.17 1.67 4.40
C PHE A 20 3.90 3.18 4.33
N CYS A 21 4.40 3.82 3.28
CA CYS A 21 4.17 5.24 3.06
C CYS A 21 2.78 5.45 2.44
N ARG A 22 1.93 6.22 3.11
CA ARG A 22 0.58 6.59 2.63
C ARG A 22 -0.37 5.40 2.36
N PHE A 23 -0.32 4.38 3.22
CA PHE A 23 -1.26 3.25 3.23
C PHE A 23 -2.27 3.33 4.38
N SER A 24 -2.59 4.54 4.83
CA SER A 24 -3.68 4.72 5.78
C SER A 24 -5.05 4.55 5.11
N VAL A 25 -6.08 4.34 5.91
CA VAL A 25 -7.47 4.32 5.42
C VAL A 25 -7.85 5.69 4.86
N GLU A 26 -7.36 6.75 5.50
CA GLU A 26 -7.60 8.15 5.15
C GLU A 26 -7.01 8.49 3.79
N ASP A 27 -5.76 8.07 3.54
CA ASP A 27 -5.10 8.24 2.25
C ASP A 27 -5.89 7.54 1.14
N TYR A 28 -6.36 6.31 1.38
CA TYR A 28 -7.19 5.58 0.40
C TYR A 28 -8.52 6.30 0.11
N LEU A 29 -9.22 6.76 1.14
CA LEU A 29 -10.49 7.47 0.97
C LEU A 29 -10.33 8.76 0.17
N LYS A 30 -9.16 9.42 0.27
CA LYS A 30 -8.84 10.62 -0.50
C LYS A 30 -8.71 10.37 -2.00
N ILE A 31 -8.25 9.18 -2.40
CA ILE A 31 -7.89 8.85 -3.79
C ILE A 31 -8.77 7.78 -4.44
N ILE A 32 -9.82 7.35 -3.74
CA ILE A 32 -10.74 6.33 -4.22
C ILE A 32 -11.38 6.79 -5.53
N SER A 33 -11.37 5.91 -6.52
CA SER A 33 -11.98 6.16 -7.83
C SER A 33 -13.35 5.51 -7.95
N HIS A 34 -14.04 5.73 -9.07
CA HIS A 34 -15.26 5.01 -9.42
C HIS A 34 -15.01 3.63 -10.05
N LYS A 35 -13.74 3.22 -10.24
CA LYS A 35 -13.41 1.95 -10.88
C LYS A 35 -13.48 0.81 -9.87
N GLU A 36 -14.25 -0.22 -10.17
CA GLU A 36 -14.25 -1.45 -9.38
C GLU A 36 -12.94 -2.25 -9.49
N ILE A 37 -12.52 -2.85 -8.38
CA ILE A 37 -11.41 -3.81 -8.39
C ILE A 37 -11.87 -5.16 -8.95
N SER A 38 -11.01 -5.78 -9.76
CA SER A 38 -11.29 -7.09 -10.36
C SER A 38 -11.41 -8.20 -9.32
N HIS A 39 -12.02 -9.33 -9.71
CA HIS A 39 -12.08 -10.52 -8.86
C HIS A 39 -10.69 -11.00 -8.45
N THR A 40 -9.72 -10.96 -9.37
CA THR A 40 -8.31 -11.29 -9.08
C THR A 40 -7.71 -10.37 -8.01
N SER A 41 -7.98 -9.07 -8.08
CA SER A 41 -7.52 -8.12 -7.05
C SER A 41 -8.19 -8.38 -5.70
N LYS A 42 -9.50 -8.66 -5.68
CA LYS A 42 -10.23 -9.05 -4.46
C LYS A 42 -9.61 -10.31 -3.81
N SER A 43 -9.27 -11.32 -4.62
CA SER A 43 -8.61 -12.54 -4.14
C SER A 43 -7.22 -12.28 -3.54
N LYS A 44 -6.42 -11.40 -4.17
CA LYS A 44 -5.11 -11.00 -3.63
C LYS A 44 -5.21 -10.39 -2.24
N LEU A 45 -6.23 -9.60 -1.95
CA LEU A 45 -6.47 -8.99 -0.63
C LEU A 45 -6.70 -10.03 0.48
N ASN A 46 -7.20 -11.22 0.15
CA ASN A 46 -7.38 -12.30 1.15
C ASN A 46 -6.06 -12.98 1.53
N ASN A 47 -5.02 -12.85 0.70
CA ASN A 47 -3.73 -13.47 0.94
C ASN A 47 -2.73 -12.55 1.67
N ILE A 48 -3.08 -11.28 1.87
CA ILE A 48 -2.23 -10.34 2.60
C ILE A 48 -2.39 -10.60 4.09
N LYS A 49 -1.29 -11.01 4.73
CA LYS A 49 -1.18 -11.22 6.19
C LYS A 49 -0.29 -10.13 6.77
N ASN A 50 -0.89 -8.99 7.09
CA ASN A 50 -0.20 -7.88 7.75
C ASN A 50 -1.18 -7.08 8.61
N ASP A 51 -0.93 -7.03 9.91
CA ASP A 51 -1.81 -6.39 10.89
C ASP A 51 -1.90 -4.87 10.68
N GLU A 52 -0.81 -4.22 10.24
CA GLU A 52 -0.77 -2.78 9.95
C GLU A 52 -1.69 -2.39 8.79
N LEU A 53 -1.94 -3.33 7.86
CA LEU A 53 -2.77 -3.10 6.68
C LEU A 53 -4.20 -3.61 6.84
N SER A 54 -4.53 -4.24 7.97
CA SER A 54 -5.81 -4.93 8.18
C SER A 54 -7.01 -4.01 7.93
N PHE A 55 -7.04 -2.83 8.56
CA PHE A 55 -8.09 -1.83 8.39
C PHE A 55 -8.19 -1.30 6.96
N LEU A 56 -7.07 -1.06 6.28
CA LEU A 56 -7.08 -0.62 4.89
C LEU A 56 -7.66 -1.72 3.99
N ILE A 57 -7.24 -2.97 4.19
CA ILE A 57 -7.73 -4.12 3.42
C ILE A 57 -9.23 -4.29 3.59
N GLU A 58 -9.75 -4.20 4.81
CA GLU A 58 -11.18 -4.25 5.10
C GLU A 58 -11.92 -3.13 4.37
N ARG A 59 -11.43 -1.88 4.47
CA ARG A 59 -12.04 -0.74 3.78
C ARG A 59 -12.06 -0.91 2.26
N ILE A 60 -11.00 -1.44 1.65
CA ILE A 60 -10.96 -1.73 0.22
C ILE A 60 -11.97 -2.84 -0.14
N LYS A 61 -12.11 -3.88 0.69
CA LYS A 61 -13.09 -4.95 0.48
C LYS A 61 -14.54 -4.45 0.59
N GLU A 62 -14.81 -3.54 1.52
CA GLU A 62 -16.11 -2.89 1.69
C GLU A 62 -16.47 -2.05 0.46
N LYS A 63 -15.57 -1.14 0.07
CA LYS A 63 -15.84 -0.21 -1.04
C LYS A 63 -15.78 -0.89 -2.41
N ARG A 64 -14.92 -1.89 -2.57
CA ARG A 64 -14.67 -2.62 -3.84
C ARG A 64 -14.17 -1.72 -4.97
N LEU A 65 -13.61 -0.55 -4.64
CA LEU A 65 -13.14 0.44 -5.60
C LEU A 65 -11.61 0.57 -5.54
N ALA A 66 -11.01 0.84 -6.68
CA ALA A 66 -9.58 1.10 -6.81
C ALA A 66 -9.25 2.51 -6.32
N GLY A 67 -8.13 2.66 -5.62
CA GLY A 67 -7.50 3.96 -5.34
C GLY A 67 -6.21 4.10 -6.15
N TYR A 68 -5.95 5.30 -6.64
CA TYR A 68 -4.81 5.60 -7.51
C TYR A 68 -3.77 6.43 -6.76
N GLN A 69 -2.62 5.84 -6.49
CA GLN A 69 -1.61 6.42 -5.60
C GLN A 69 -0.98 7.69 -6.18
N GLU A 70 -0.96 7.83 -7.51
CA GLU A 70 -0.54 9.06 -8.20
C GLU A 70 -1.39 10.28 -7.84
N MET A 71 -2.60 10.09 -7.30
CA MET A 71 -3.42 11.20 -6.81
C MET A 71 -2.90 11.79 -5.48
N LEU A 72 -1.91 11.14 -4.83
CA LEU A 72 -1.25 11.64 -3.61
C LEU A 72 0.06 12.38 -3.90
N ILE A 73 0.38 12.73 -5.16
CA ILE A 73 1.67 13.37 -5.51
C ILE A 73 1.95 14.61 -4.64
N GLU A 74 0.95 15.47 -4.41
CA GLU A 74 1.14 16.65 -3.57
C GLU A 74 1.42 16.30 -2.09
N ASP A 75 0.82 15.22 -1.58
CA ASP A 75 1.05 14.76 -0.22
C ASP A 75 2.46 14.19 -0.06
N TYR A 76 2.94 13.44 -1.06
CA TYR A 76 4.32 12.95 -1.08
C TYR A 76 5.34 14.10 -1.13
N ILE A 77 5.08 15.14 -1.93
CA ILE A 77 5.95 16.32 -1.97
C ILE A 77 6.00 16.98 -0.59
N LYS A 78 4.85 17.13 0.08
CA LYS A 78 4.79 17.67 1.46
C LYS A 78 5.56 16.80 2.44
N ASP A 79 5.43 15.48 2.37
CA ASP A 79 6.18 14.57 3.25
C ASP A 79 7.68 14.73 3.08
N ILE A 80 8.16 14.81 1.84
CA ILE A 80 9.58 14.97 1.54
C ILE A 80 10.09 16.32 2.06
N ILE A 81 9.37 17.41 1.80
CA ILE A 81 9.73 18.74 2.31
C ILE A 81 9.78 18.73 3.84
N ASN A 82 8.78 18.14 4.50
CA ASN A 82 8.74 18.04 5.95
C ASN A 82 9.90 17.20 6.50
N MET A 83 10.32 16.14 5.81
CA MET A 83 11.49 15.34 6.20
C MET A 83 12.81 16.08 6.03
N MET A 84 12.90 17.06 5.14
CA MET A 84 14.12 17.85 4.89
C MET A 84 14.31 19.03 5.86
N ILE A 85 13.25 19.44 6.56
CA ILE A 85 13.27 20.57 7.50
C ILE A 85 13.56 20.10 8.95
N VAL A 86 13.59 18.78 9.18
CA VAL A 86 14.03 18.14 10.43
C VAL A 86 15.53 17.88 10.40
#